data_AF-A0A286AKU7-F1
#
_entry.id   AF-A0A286AKU7-F1
#
_cell.length_a   1.000
_cell.length_b   1.000
_cell.length_c   1.000
_cell.angle_alpha   90.00
_cell.angle_beta   90.00
_cell.angle_gamma   90.00
#
_symmetry.space_group_name_H-M   'P 1'
#
loop_
_entity.id
_entity.type
_entity.pdbx_description
1 polymer ?
#
loop_
_entity_poly.entity_id
_entity_poly.type
_entity_poly.pdbx_seq_one_letter_code
_entity_poly.pdbx_strand_id
1 'polypeptide(L)'
;MDRKNLSKIERDLNNLLRSPGGIKSKTLISIAKKLGRVLDNRGKEPTYIRTKDPSLSPPLSIPNHKGKDLKTGTARSIIDALINDVDEWKLYFETESKK
;
A
#
# COMPACT_ATOMS: atom_id res chain seq x y z
N MET A 1 0.67 12.41 4.95
CA MET A 1 -0.20 11.45 5.64
C MET A 1 -0.62 12.06 6.97
N ASP A 2 -1.84 11.78 7.47
CA ASP A 2 -2.26 12.11 8.83
C ASP A 2 -2.93 10.91 9.50
N ARG A 3 -3.09 10.95 10.83
CA ARG A 3 -3.60 9.83 11.64
C ARG A 3 -5.04 9.40 11.27
N LYS A 4 -5.90 10.36 10.89
CA LYS A 4 -7.31 10.05 10.53
C LYS A 4 -7.36 9.30 9.19
N ASN A 5 -6.60 9.79 8.21
CA ASN A 5 -6.46 9.15 6.91
C ASN A 5 -5.83 7.76 7.03
N LEU A 6 -4.82 7.60 7.90
CA LEU A 6 -4.18 6.32 8.16
C LEU A 6 -5.17 5.27 8.70
N SER A 7 -5.96 5.62 9.72
CA SER A 7 -6.98 4.73 10.29
C SER A 7 -8.06 4.32 9.26
N LYS A 8 -8.44 5.25 8.37
CA LYS A 8 -9.36 4.93 7.27
C LYS A 8 -8.75 3.94 6.29
N ILE A 9 -7.49 4.15 5.88
CA ILE A 9 -6.77 3.26 4.97
C ILE A 9 -6.61 1.86 5.58
N GLU A 10 -6.27 1.79 6.86
CA GLU A 10 -6.17 0.53 7.60
C GLU A 10 -7.49 -0.25 7.57
N ARG A 11 -8.61 0.41 7.85
CA ARG A 11 -9.93 -0.21 7.79
C ARG A 11 -10.26 -0.71 6.39
N ASP A 12 -9.97 0.11 5.37
CA ASP A 12 -10.20 -0.26 3.97
C ASP A 12 -9.35 -1.49 3.57
N LEU A 13 -8.07 -1.54 3.95
CA LEU A 13 -7.18 -2.67 3.71
C LEU A 13 -7.65 -3.95 4.43
N ASN A 14 -8.05 -3.84 5.69
CA ASN A 14 -8.59 -4.97 6.44
C ASN A 14 -9.88 -5.52 5.83
N ASN A 15 -10.75 -4.65 5.29
CA ASN A 15 -11.94 -5.08 4.57
C ASN A 15 -11.58 -5.82 3.28
N LEU A 16 -10.60 -5.31 2.52
CA LEU A 16 -10.11 -5.97 1.30
C LEU A 16 -9.43 -7.31 1.61
N LEU A 17 -8.72 -7.42 2.75
CA LEU A 17 -8.06 -8.65 3.16
C LEU A 17 -9.05 -9.79 3.45
N ARG A 18 -10.26 -9.46 3.94
CA ARG A 18 -11.33 -10.45 4.18
C ARG A 18 -11.88 -11.07 2.90
N SER A 19 -11.83 -10.35 1.78
CA SER A 19 -12.27 -10.84 0.47
C SER A 19 -11.33 -10.33 -0.63
N PRO A 20 -10.15 -10.95 -0.79
CA PRO A 20 -9.12 -10.45 -1.70
C PRO A 20 -9.38 -10.79 -3.18
N GLY A 21 -10.44 -11.55 -3.48
CA GLY A 21 -10.81 -11.92 -4.85
C GLY A 21 -11.45 -10.76 -5.62
N GLY A 22 -11.13 -10.64 -6.91
CA GLY A 22 -11.76 -9.62 -7.77
C GLY A 22 -11.27 -8.19 -7.54
N ILE A 23 -10.19 -8.00 -6.79
CA ILE A 23 -9.66 -6.65 -6.51
C ILE A 23 -8.96 -6.10 -7.75
N LYS A 24 -9.36 -4.89 -8.13
CA LYS A 24 -8.74 -4.15 -9.23
C LYS A 24 -7.40 -3.57 -8.79
N SER A 25 -6.37 -3.70 -9.64
CA SER A 25 -5.05 -3.10 -9.44
C SER A 25 -5.12 -1.60 -9.12
N LYS A 26 -6.00 -0.86 -9.82
CA LYS A 26 -6.23 0.59 -9.62
C LYS A 26 -6.59 0.94 -8.17
N THR A 27 -7.33 0.07 -7.46
CA THR A 27 -7.67 0.26 -6.05
C THR A 27 -6.42 0.22 -5.18
N LEU A 28 -5.60 -0.81 -5.34
CA LEU A 28 -4.36 -0.98 -4.56
C LEU A 28 -3.33 0.11 -4.90
N ILE A 29 -3.23 0.52 -6.17
CA ILE A 29 -2.39 1.64 -6.61
C ILE A 29 -2.82 2.95 -5.93
N SER A 30 -4.13 3.20 -5.83
CA SER A 30 -4.66 4.39 -5.17
C SER A 30 -4.29 4.40 -3.68
N ILE A 31 -4.40 3.26 -3.00
CA ILE A 31 -4.00 3.12 -1.59
C ILE A 31 -2.49 3.31 -1.42
N ALA A 32 -1.67 2.67 -2.27
CA ALA A 32 -0.21 2.82 -2.25
C ALA A 32 0.22 4.29 -2.38
N LYS A 33 -0.41 5.05 -3.28
CA LYS A 33 -0.16 6.49 -3.43
C LYS A 33 -0.55 7.28 -2.19
N LYS A 34 -1.69 6.96 -1.56
CA LYS A 34 -2.10 7.61 -0.30
C LYS A 34 -1.12 7.33 0.84
N LEU A 35 -0.52 6.14 0.87
CA LEU A 35 0.55 5.75 1.80
C LEU A 35 1.91 6.39 1.49
N GLY A 36 1.98 7.27 0.48
CA GLY A 36 3.19 8.00 0.13
C GLY A 36 4.11 7.25 -0.83
N ARG A 37 3.67 6.13 -1.42
CA ARG A 37 4.44 5.47 -2.48
C ARG A 37 4.28 6.22 -3.81
N VAL A 38 5.36 6.32 -4.57
CA VAL A 38 5.41 6.91 -5.91
C VAL A 38 5.80 5.84 -6.93
N LEU A 39 5.32 6.00 -8.16
CA LEU A 39 5.67 5.10 -9.25
C LEU A 39 7.15 5.29 -9.59
N ASP A 40 7.86 4.17 -9.70
CA ASP A 40 9.25 4.09 -10.10
C ASP A 40 9.35 3.20 -11.35
N ASN A 41 10.04 3.70 -12.38
CA ASN A 41 10.13 3.03 -13.68
C ASN A 41 11.28 2.00 -13.69
N ARG A 42 11.32 1.11 -12.69
CA ARG A 42 12.29 0.01 -12.62
C ARG A 42 11.67 -1.27 -13.15
N GLY A 43 11.93 -1.58 -14.42
CA GLY A 43 11.61 -2.87 -15.04
C GLY A 43 10.30 -2.90 -15.83
N LYS A 44 9.81 -4.12 -16.10
CA LYS A 44 8.65 -4.36 -16.98
C LYS A 44 7.29 -4.14 -16.29
N GLU A 45 7.23 -4.30 -14.98
CA GLU A 45 6.01 -4.15 -14.19
C GLU A 45 6.03 -2.83 -13.41
N PRO A 46 4.88 -2.17 -13.20
CA PRO A 46 4.81 -0.96 -12.38
C PRO A 46 5.24 -1.23 -10.93
N THR A 47 6.27 -0.53 -10.49
CA THR A 47 6.82 -0.64 -9.14
C THR A 47 6.62 0.65 -8.36
N TYR A 48 6.28 0.54 -7.08
CA TYR A 48 5.96 1.66 -6.21
C TYR A 48 6.91 1.70 -5.01
N ILE A 49 7.65 2.80 -4.88
CA ILE A 49 8.65 3.01 -3.81
C ILE A 49 8.21 4.14 -2.89
N ARG A 50 8.72 4.16 -1.65
CA ARG A 50 8.60 5.32 -0.76
C ARG A 50 9.91 6.11 -0.79
N THR A 51 9.85 7.43 -0.73
CA THR A 51 11.03 8.30 -0.90
C THR A 51 11.49 9.02 0.36
N LYS A 52 10.66 9.11 1.41
CA LYS A 52 10.96 9.96 2.55
C LYS A 52 10.51 9.37 3.89
N ASP A 53 9.24 9.55 4.23
CA ASP A 53 8.73 9.26 5.57
C ASP A 53 7.51 8.33 5.49
N PRO A 54 7.39 7.30 6.36
CA PRO A 54 8.41 6.80 7.29
C PRO A 54 9.51 6.04 6.53
N SER A 55 10.37 5.29 7.24
CA SER A 55 11.51 4.54 6.67
C SER A 55 11.23 3.91 5.31
N LEU A 56 12.25 3.84 4.46
CA LEU A 56 12.16 3.26 3.12
C LEU A 56 11.61 1.83 3.19
N SER A 57 10.37 1.65 2.75
CA SER A 57 9.79 0.32 2.58
C SER A 57 10.35 -0.33 1.30
N PRO A 58 10.46 -1.66 1.24
CA PRO A 58 10.85 -2.36 0.02
C PRO A 58 9.96 -1.96 -1.18
N PRO A 59 10.52 -1.94 -2.41
CA PRO A 59 9.74 -1.69 -3.61
C PRO A 59 8.55 -2.66 -3.73
N LEU A 60 7.37 -2.13 -4.09
CA LEU A 60 6.14 -2.92 -4.22
C LEU A 60 5.68 -2.91 -5.67
N SER A 61 5.75 -4.05 -6.34
CA SER A 61 5.21 -4.20 -7.70
C SER A 61 3.71 -4.47 -7.65
N ILE A 62 2.94 -3.67 -8.36
CA ILE A 62 1.48 -3.85 -8.50
C ILE A 62 1.18 -4.06 -9.99
N PRO A 63 0.92 -5.32 -10.43
CA PRO A 63 0.64 -5.59 -11.83
C PRO A 63 -0.54 -4.78 -12.33
N ASN A 64 -0.39 -4.15 -13.49
CA ASN A 64 -1.44 -3.36 -14.11
C ASN A 64 -1.82 -3.92 -15.48
N HIS A 65 -2.39 -5.13 -15.48
CA HIS A 65 -2.93 -5.72 -16.69
C HIS A 65 -4.28 -5.06 -17.01
N LYS A 66 -4.39 -4.42 -18.19
CA LYS A 66 -5.52 -3.64 -18.72
C LYS A 66 -6.93 -4.14 -18.31
N GLY A 67 -7.36 -3.83 -17.09
CA GLY A 67 -8.71 -4.11 -16.59
C GLY A 67 -8.97 -5.53 -16.09
N LYS A 68 -7.96 -6.39 -15.91
CA LYS A 68 -8.14 -7.70 -15.28
C LYS A 68 -8.05 -7.59 -13.76
N ASP A 69 -8.90 -8.34 -13.08
CA ASP A 69 -8.83 -8.48 -11.63
C ASP A 69 -7.54 -9.19 -11.24
N LEU A 70 -6.98 -8.81 -10.09
CA LEU A 70 -5.84 -9.49 -9.52
C LEU A 70 -6.24 -10.88 -9.07
N LYS A 71 -5.34 -11.86 -9.27
CA LYS A 71 -5.47 -13.17 -8.62
C LYS A 71 -5.51 -12.97 -7.11
N THR A 72 -6.35 -13.74 -6.43
CA THR A 72 -6.56 -13.65 -4.97
C THR A 72 -5.24 -13.64 -4.18
N GLY A 73 -4.29 -14.52 -4.53
CA GLY A 73 -2.98 -14.57 -3.88
C GLY A 73 -2.16 -13.28 -4.09
N THR A 74 -2.10 -12.79 -5.34
CA THR A 74 -1.41 -11.52 -5.67
C THR A 74 -2.04 -10.33 -4.96
N ALA A 75 -3.37 -10.24 -4.94
CA ALA A 75 -4.08 -9.19 -4.23
C ALA A 75 -3.77 -9.22 -2.74
N ARG A 76 -3.82 -10.41 -2.12
CA ARG A 76 -3.51 -10.61 -0.70
C ARG A 76 -2.09 -10.16 -0.37
N SER A 77 -1.07 -10.63 -1.12
CA SER A 77 0.31 -10.24 -0.87
C SER A 77 0.55 -8.73 -0.99
N ILE A 78 -0.14 -8.06 -1.92
CA ILE A 78 -0.06 -6.60 -2.05
C ILE A 78 -0.75 -5.91 -0.87
N ILE A 79 -1.92 -6.40 -0.44
CA ILE A 79 -2.63 -5.86 0.73
C ILE A 79 -1.78 -5.99 1.99
N ASP A 80 -1.16 -7.16 2.22
CA ASP A 80 -0.28 -7.40 3.37
C ASP A 80 0.91 -6.41 3.37
N ALA A 81 1.52 -6.14 2.22
CA ALA A 81 2.58 -5.13 2.10
C ALA A 81 2.09 -3.70 2.41
N LEU A 82 0.86 -3.35 2.01
CA LEU A 82 0.25 -2.05 2.31
C LEU A 82 -0.21 -1.95 3.78
N ILE A 83 -0.49 -3.06 4.46
CA ILE A 83 -0.74 -3.09 5.90
C ILE A 83 0.58 -2.84 6.65
N ASN A 84 1.68 -3.46 6.25
CA ASN A 84 2.99 -3.16 6.82
C ASN A 84 3.35 -1.67 6.68
N ASP A 85 3.03 -1.06 5.53
CA ASP A 85 3.17 0.38 5.33
C ASP A 85 2.38 1.21 6.37
N VAL A 86 1.17 0.76 6.72
CA VAL A 86 0.35 1.40 7.76
C VAL A 86 1.03 1.32 9.12
N ASP A 87 1.58 0.15 9.46
CA ASP A 87 2.25 -0.06 10.74
C ASP A 87 3.53 0.79 10.87
N GLU A 88 4.29 0.93 9.78
CA GLU A 88 5.43 1.85 9.73
C GLU A 88 4.99 3.31 9.98
N TRP A 89 3.86 3.73 9.40
CA TRP A 89 3.30 5.07 9.63
C TRP A 89 2.85 5.28 11.07
N LYS A 90 2.23 4.26 11.69
CA LYS A 90 1.84 4.30 13.10
C LYS A 90 3.06 4.48 14.00
N LEU A 91 4.09 3.65 13.80
CA LEU A 91 5.33 3.71 14.55
C LEU A 91 5.99 5.10 14.42
N TYR A 92 6.05 5.64 13.22
CA TYR A 92 6.57 7.00 12.99
C TYR A 92 5.79 8.05 13.80
N PHE A 93 4.46 8.01 13.77
CA PHE A 93 3.63 8.94 14.54
C PHE A 93 3.74 8.77 16.07
N GLU A 94 4.06 7.58 16.55
CA GLU A 94 4.35 7.34 17.97
C GLU A 94 5.72 7.91 18.38
N THR A 95 6.74 7.74 17.53
CA THR A 95 8.09 8.27 17.80
C THR A 95 8.14 9.79 17.77
N GLU A 96 7.45 10.43 16.82
CA GLU A 96 7.37 11.90 16.73
C GLU A 96 6.53 12.51 17.86
N SER A 97 5.61 11.75 18.45
CA SER A 97 4.82 12.23 19.61
C SER A 97 5.61 12.23 20.92
N LYS A 98 6.79 11.61 20.95
CA LYS A 98 7.67 11.51 22.13
C LYS A 98 8.84 12.50 22.09
N LYS A 99 9.00 13.25 21.00
CA LYS A 99 9.94 14.38 20.89
C LYS A 99 9.24 15.68 21.27
#